data_AF-A0AA39T2G4-F1
#
_entry.id   AF-A0AA39T2G4-F1
#
_cell.length_a   1.000
_cell.length_b   1.000
_cell.length_c   1.000
_cell.angle_alpha   90.00
_cell.angle_beta   90.00
_cell.angle_gamma   90.00
#
_symmetry.space_group_name_H-M   'P 1'
#
loop_
_entity.id
_entity.type
_entity.pdbx_description
1 polymer ?
#
loop_
_entity_poly.entity_id
_entity_poly.type
_entity_poly.pdbx_seq_one_letter_code
_entity_poly.pdbx_strand_id
1 'polypeptide(L)' 'EFQRKTKKDISGDPRALRRLRTACERAKRTLSNATQTTVEIDSLFEGEDFNSTITRARFEHH' A
#
# COMPACT_ATOMS: atom_id res chain seq x y z
N GLU A 1 -5.21 4.43 -5.57
CA GLU A 1 -5.14 5.03 -4.22
C GLU A 1 -4.13 6.15 -4.09
N PHE A 2 -2.81 5.92 -4.12
CA PHE A 2 -1.83 7.01 -3.91
C PHE A 2 -1.99 8.19 -4.88
N GLN A 3 -1.89 7.94 -6.19
CA GLN A 3 -2.06 8.98 -7.22
C GLN A 3 -3.43 9.69 -7.14
N ARG A 4 -4.49 9.01 -6.70
CA ARG A 4 -5.80 9.64 -6.51
C ARG A 4 -5.83 10.60 -5.32
N LYS A 5 -5.12 10.28 -4.24
CA LYS A 5 -5.05 11.09 -3.01
C LYS A 5 -4.05 12.25 -3.13
N THR A 6 -2.86 11.99 -3.67
CA THR A 6 -1.74 12.95 -3.68
C THR A 6 -1.54 13.62 -5.04
N LYS A 7 -2.22 13.17 -6.09
CA LYS A 7 -2.00 13.57 -7.50
C LYS A 7 -0.57 13.31 -8.00
N LYS A 8 0.23 12.55 -7.24
CA LYS A 8 1.61 12.17 -7.60
C LYS A 8 1.66 10.76 -8.17
N ASP A 9 2.37 10.59 -9.27
CA ASP A 9 2.61 9.29 -9.87
C ASP A 9 3.92 8.68 -9.37
N ILE A 10 3.84 7.47 -8.81
CA ILE A 10 5.01 6.73 -8.31
C ILE A 10 5.46 5.64 -9.27
N SER A 11 4.81 5.50 -10.44
CA SER A 11 5.12 4.41 -11.37
C SER A 11 6.53 4.53 -11.95
N GLY A 12 7.07 5.76 -12.00
CA GLY A 12 8.44 6.06 -12.39
C GLY A 12 9.49 5.93 -11.28
N ASP A 13 9.11 5.65 -10.02
CA ASP A 13 10.06 5.54 -8.89
C ASP A 13 10.19 4.08 -8.39
N PRO A 14 11.26 3.36 -8.78
CA PRO A 14 11.48 1.98 -8.38
C PRO A 14 11.63 1.80 -6.86
N ARG A 15 12.11 2.83 -6.13
CA ARG A 15 12.29 2.77 -4.67
C ARG A 15 10.94 2.84 -3.98
N ALA A 16 10.09 3.78 -4.37
CA ALA A 16 8.71 3.91 -3.87
C ALA A 16 7.92 2.63 -4.17
N LEU A 17 8.00 2.12 -5.41
CA LEU A 17 7.33 0.86 -5.78
C LEU A 17 7.80 -0.34 -4.95
N ARG A 18 9.11 -0.45 -4.68
CA ARG A 18 9.66 -1.54 -3.84
C ARG A 18 9.19 -1.43 -2.39
N ARG A 19 9.12 -0.22 -1.82
CA ARG A 19 8.58 0.00 -0.47
C ARG A 19 7.10 -0.39 -0.41
N LEU A 20 6.31 0.05 -1.40
CA LEU A 20 4.90 -0.30 -1.52
C LEU A 20 4.69 -1.82 -1.61
N ARG A 21 5.41 -2.50 -2.50
CA ARG A 21 5.35 -3.97 -2.63
C ARG A 21 5.66 -4.67 -1.32
N THR A 22 6.70 -4.25 -0.61
CA THR A 22 7.09 -4.84 0.68
C THR A 22 5.98 -4.70 1.73
N ALA A 23 5.33 -3.54 1.77
CA ALA A 23 4.23 -3.31 2.70
C ALA A 23 2.97 -4.09 2.31
N CYS A 24 2.67 -4.19 1.00
CA CYS A 24 1.57 -5.02 0.49
C CYS A 24 1.77 -6.51 0.79
N GLU A 25 2.98 -7.05 0.64
CA GLU A 25 3.28 -8.45 0.97
C GLU A 25 3.08 -8.73 2.47
N ARG A 26 3.50 -7.79 3.34
CA ARG A 26 3.21 -7.87 4.78
C ARG A 26 1.71 -7.86 5.05
N ALA A 27 0.98 -6.95 4.42
CA ALA A 27 -0.47 -6.87 4.55
C ALA A 27 -1.17 -8.15 4.08
N LYS A 28 -0.74 -8.73 2.95
CA LYS A 28 -1.25 -10.01 2.45
C LYS A 28 -1.08 -11.13 3.47
N ARG A 29 0.11 -11.24 4.08
CA ARG A 29 0.39 -12.24 5.13
C ARG A 29 -0.50 -12.03 6.36
N THR A 30 -0.73 -10.79 6.77
CA THR A 30 -1.65 -10.47 7.87
C THR A 30 -3.09 -10.84 7.50
N LEU A 31 -3.53 -10.51 6.28
CA LEU A 31 -4.86 -10.81 5.78
C LEU A 31 -5.12 -12.31 5.62
N SER A 32 -4.10 -13.17 5.55
CA SER A 32 -4.30 -14.63 5.65
C SER A 32 -4.98 -15.06 6.96
N ASN A 33 -4.84 -14.28 8.04
CA ASN A 33 -5.45 -14.60 9.34
C ASN A 33 -6.37 -13.50 9.91
N ALA A 34 -6.29 -12.28 9.38
CA ALA A 34 -7.16 -11.16 9.75
C ALA A 34 -8.14 -10.81 8.63
N THR A 35 -9.26 -10.17 8.98
CA THR A 35 -10.26 -9.67 8.02
C THR A 35 -9.89 -8.32 7.42
N GLN A 36 -9.03 -7.55 8.10
CA GLN A 36 -8.53 -6.25 7.65
C GLN A 36 -7.13 -5.98 8.20
N THR A 37 -6.39 -5.10 7.53
CA THR A 37 -5.10 -4.57 7.98
C THR A 37 -4.89 -3.18 7.40
N THR A 38 -4.02 -2.38 8.00
CA THR A 38 -3.63 -1.07 7.47
C THR A 38 -2.21 -1.13 6.92
N VAL A 39 -2.02 -0.60 5.71
CA VAL A 39 -0.71 -0.37 5.10
C VAL A 39 -0.30 1.06 5.38
N GLU A 40 0.80 1.23 6.11
CA GLU A 40 1.38 2.52 6.47
C GLU A 40 2.83 2.55 5.99
N ILE A 41 3.19 3.60 5.24
CA ILE A 41 4.55 3.82 4.74
C ILE A 41 4.88 5.31 4.85
N ASP A 42 5.78 5.66 5.76
CA ASP A 42 6.26 7.04 5.92
C ASP A 42 7.07 7.49 4.72
N SER A 43 6.84 8.71 4.24
CA SER A 43 7.57 9.34 3.14
C SER A 43 7.74 8.40 1.94
N LEU A 44 6.63 7.81 1.47
CA LEU A 44 6.61 6.87 0.35
C LEU A 44 7.19 7.50 -0.91
N PHE A 45 6.81 8.74 -1.22
CA PHE A 45 7.28 9.47 -2.40
C PHE A 45 7.21 10.99 -2.18
N GLU A 46 8.29 11.71 -2.49
CA GLU A 46 8.40 13.17 -2.35
C GLU A 46 7.89 13.73 -1.01
N GLY A 47 8.21 13.04 0.10
CA GLY A 47 7.79 13.45 1.45
C GLY A 47 6.33 13.16 1.79
N GLU A 48 5.56 12.54 0.90
CA GLU A 48 4.19 12.12 1.18
C GLU A 48 4.16 10.75 1.85
N ASP A 49 3.40 10.65 2.93
CA ASP A 49 3.10 9.37 3.56
C ASP A 49 2.00 8.63 2.78
N PHE A 50 2.01 7.31 2.89
CA PHE A 50 0.95 6.47 2.38
C PHE A 50 0.27 5.71 3.51
N ASN A 51 -1.04 5.94 3.64
CA ASN A 51 -1.93 5.14 4.47
C ASN A 51 -3.09 4.58 3.63
N SER A 52 -3.37 3.29 3.82
CA SER A 52 -4.54 2.65 3.22
C SER A 52 -4.94 1.43 4.03
N THR A 53 -6.21 1.36 4.43
CA THR A 53 -6.79 0.17 5.04
C THR A 53 -7.25 -0.79 3.94
N ILE A 54 -6.80 -2.03 4.03
CA ILE A 54 -7.10 -3.10 3.09
C ILE A 54 -7.85 -4.19 3.84
N THR A 55 -8.97 -4.63 3.28
CA THR A 55 -9.75 -5.76 3.81
C THR A 55 -9.44 -7.03 3.04
N ARG A 56 -9.61 -8.20 3.67
CA ARG A 56 -9.44 -9.50 3.00
C ARG A 56 -10.36 -9.61 1.78
N ALA A 57 -11.60 -9.13 1.90
CA ALA A 57 -12.55 -9.09 0.79
C ALA A 57 -12.03 -8.32 -0.43
N ARG A 58 -11.30 -7.20 -0.23
CA ARG A 58 -10.64 -6.46 -1.33
C ARG A 58 -9.51 -7.26 -1.99
N PHE A 59 -8.90 -8.20 -1.26
CA PHE A 59 -7.80 -9.03 -1.75
C PHE A 59 -8.28 -10.30 -2.45
N GLU A 60 -9.39 -10.91 -1.99
CA GLU A 60 -9.95 -12.16 -2.53
C GLU A 60 -10.85 -11.95 -3.76
N HIS A 61 -11.31 -10.72 -4.03
CA HIS A 61 -12.18 -10.40 -5.17
C HIS A 61 -11.44 -10.09 -6.49
N HIS A 62 -10.14 -10.43 -6.61
CA HIS A 62 -9.32 -10.05 -7.77
C HIS A 62 -8.55 -11.21 -8.38
#